data_AF-A0A929W163-F1
#
_entry.id   AF-A0A929W163-F1
#
_cell.length_a   1.000
_cell.length_b   1.000
_cell.length_c   1.000
_cell.angle_alpha   90.00
_cell.angle_beta   90.00
_cell.angle_gamma   90.00
#
_symmetry.space_group_name_H-M   'P 1'
#
loop_
_entity.id
_entity.type
_entity.pdbx_description
1 polymer ?
#
loop_
_entity_poly.entity_id
_entity_poly.type
_entity_poly.pdbx_seq_one_letter_code
_entity_poly.pdbx_strand_id
1 'polypeptide(L)'
;MNEAFLAQVARHYYEQYGSSISQLRFIFPSKRALTFFRHYLGKTADDQPIFSPRLETIGNFIASLVPSVQLLDKTALLFELYEAYHQVRTKQKTPQENIETFDSFLYWGGLILKDFDSCDRYLVNTTHLYSNLSDLKELSDDFSYLSEEARDLLLSFWGNLPALTSQSTEREEQQYKA
;
A
#
# COMPACT_ATOMS: atom_id res chain seq x y z
N MET A 1 0.94 36.06 17.95
CA MET A 1 1.52 34.71 17.72
C MET A 1 0.35 33.80 17.35
N ASN A 2 0.38 33.16 16.18
CA ASN A 2 -0.74 32.30 15.78
C ASN A 2 -0.81 31.08 16.70
N GLU A 3 -1.96 30.88 17.35
CA GLU A 3 -2.22 29.71 18.19
C GLU A 3 -2.17 28.42 17.34
N ALA A 4 -1.59 27.34 17.86
CA ALA A 4 -1.51 26.08 17.12
C ALA A 4 -2.92 25.54 16.81
N PHE A 5 -3.12 24.94 15.63
CA PHE A 5 -4.43 24.42 15.20
C PHE A 5 -5.10 23.51 16.24
N LEU A 6 -4.36 22.55 16.80
CA LEU A 6 -4.91 21.62 17.80
C LEU A 6 -5.27 22.31 19.13
N ALA A 7 -4.64 23.44 19.45
CA ALA A 7 -5.02 24.25 20.61
C ALA A 7 -6.34 24.98 20.36
N GLN A 8 -6.51 25.56 19.15
CA GLN A 8 -7.77 26.16 18.74
C GLN A 8 -8.93 25.15 18.75
N VAL A 9 -8.70 23.93 18.26
CA VAL A 9 -9.70 22.85 18.29
C VAL A 9 -10.03 22.43 19.72
N ALA A 10 -9.03 22.24 20.57
CA ALA A 10 -9.26 21.89 21.98
C ALA A 10 -10.10 22.95 22.69
N ARG A 11 -9.76 24.23 22.49
CA ARG A 11 -10.50 25.38 23.03
C ARG A 11 -11.94 25.42 22.52
N HIS A 12 -12.14 25.31 21.21
CA HIS A 12 -13.49 25.33 20.62
C HIS A 12 -14.41 24.25 21.21
N TYR A 13 -13.95 22.99 21.29
CA TYR A 13 -14.77 21.92 21.85
C TYR A 13 -14.94 22.02 23.36
N TYR A 14 -13.95 22.54 24.09
CA TYR A 14 -14.09 22.75 25.53
C TYR A 14 -15.07 23.89 25.84
N GLU A 15 -15.03 25.01 25.12
CA GLU A 15 -15.98 26.12 25.26
C GLU A 15 -17.43 25.67 24.97
N GLN A 16 -17.63 24.76 24.03
CA GLN A 16 -18.95 24.23 23.65
C GLN A 16 -19.49 23.19 24.64
N TYR A 17 -18.64 22.27 25.13
CA TYR A 17 -19.10 21.09 25.87
C TYR A 17 -18.65 21.04 27.34
N GLY A 18 -17.69 21.86 27.75
CA GLY A 18 -17.10 21.84 29.10
C GLY A 18 -16.72 20.41 29.53
N SER A 19 -17.16 20.00 30.73
CA SER A 19 -16.92 18.66 31.27
C SER A 19 -17.61 17.53 30.48
N SER A 20 -18.66 17.83 29.71
CA SER A 20 -19.33 16.87 28.83
C SER A 20 -18.52 16.51 27.59
N ILE A 21 -17.38 17.19 27.34
CA ILE A 21 -16.45 16.81 26.28
C ILE A 21 -16.01 15.35 26.40
N SER A 22 -15.99 14.79 27.63
CA SER A 22 -15.72 13.38 27.93
C SER A 22 -16.60 12.38 27.18
N GLN A 23 -17.80 12.80 26.74
CA GLN A 23 -18.72 11.98 25.94
C GLN A 23 -18.34 11.93 24.45
N LEU A 24 -17.44 12.80 24.02
CA LEU A 24 -16.96 12.86 22.64
C LEU A 24 -15.83 11.86 22.40
N ARG A 25 -15.69 11.51 21.12
CA ARG A 25 -14.58 10.70 20.61
C ARG A 25 -13.87 11.47 19.52
N PHE A 26 -12.56 11.64 19.68
CA PHE A 26 -11.71 12.31 18.70
C PHE A 26 -10.77 11.29 18.05
N ILE A 27 -10.78 11.28 16.73
CA ILE A 27 -9.98 10.38 15.90
C ILE A 27 -8.87 11.18 15.25
N PHE A 28 -7.62 10.74 15.41
CA PHE A 28 -6.44 11.45 14.89
C PHE A 28 -5.69 10.64 13.84
N PRO A 29 -5.01 11.32 12.90
CA PRO A 29 -4.17 10.66 11.90
C PRO A 29 -2.90 10.06 12.49
N SER A 30 -2.45 10.52 13.67
CA SER A 30 -1.24 10.02 14.32
C SER A 30 -1.32 10.10 15.84
N LYS A 31 -0.52 9.24 16.51
CA LYS A 31 -0.33 9.31 17.97
C LYS A 31 0.24 10.66 18.40
N ARG A 32 1.08 11.28 17.56
CA ARG A 32 1.65 12.61 17.83
C ARG A 32 0.54 13.66 17.94
N ALA A 33 -0.32 13.78 16.93
CA ALA A 33 -1.43 14.74 16.95
C ALA A 33 -2.35 14.53 18.16
N LEU A 34 -2.65 13.27 18.49
CA LEU A 34 -3.40 12.89 19.68
C LEU A 34 -2.76 13.42 20.97
N THR A 35 -1.46 13.20 21.17
CA THR A 35 -0.72 13.67 22.35
C THR A 35 -0.73 15.19 22.46
N PHE A 36 -0.53 15.90 21.33
CA PHE A 36 -0.61 17.37 21.31
C PHE A 36 -2.01 17.86 21.67
N PHE A 37 -3.07 17.27 21.10
CA PHE A 37 -4.44 17.62 21.45
C PHE A 37 -4.73 17.40 22.94
N ARG A 38 -4.33 16.24 23.49
CA ARG A 38 -4.48 15.94 24.93
C ARG A 38 -3.80 17.00 25.80
N HIS A 39 -2.58 17.39 25.44
CA HIS A 39 -1.83 18.44 26.13
C HIS A 39 -2.55 19.79 26.10
N TYR A 40 -3.03 20.21 24.93
CA TYR A 40 -3.76 21.48 24.81
C TYR A 40 -5.11 21.46 25.52
N LEU A 41 -5.83 20.35 25.48
CA LEU A 41 -7.08 20.20 26.22
C LEU A 41 -6.84 20.30 27.73
N GLY A 42 -5.80 19.65 28.25
CA GLY A 42 -5.41 19.76 29.66
C GLY A 42 -5.08 21.20 30.06
N LYS A 43 -4.38 21.95 29.21
CA LYS A 43 -4.12 23.39 29.44
C LYS A 43 -5.36 24.28 29.35
N THR A 44 -6.37 23.87 28.58
CA THR A 44 -7.61 24.64 28.43
C THR A 44 -8.53 24.44 29.64
N ALA A 45 -8.51 23.25 30.23
CA ALA A 45 -9.31 22.89 31.41
C ALA A 45 -8.61 23.17 32.75
N ASP A 46 -7.74 24.19 32.81
CA ASP A 46 -6.83 24.44 33.95
C ASP A 46 -7.59 24.67 35.29
N ASP A 47 -8.79 25.25 35.21
CA ASP A 47 -9.58 25.61 36.40
C ASP A 47 -10.42 24.45 36.95
N GLN A 48 -10.67 23.39 36.17
CA GLN A 48 -11.51 22.27 36.59
C GLN A 48 -11.01 20.92 36.03
N PRO A 49 -10.77 19.92 36.89
CA PRO A 49 -10.47 18.57 36.43
C PRO A 49 -11.61 18.01 35.59
N ILE A 50 -11.28 17.55 34.37
CA ILE A 50 -12.22 16.88 33.47
C ILE A 50 -11.80 15.44 33.20
N PHE A 51 -12.77 14.58 32.92
CA PHE A 51 -12.49 13.27 32.34
C PHE A 51 -12.04 13.46 30.88
N SER A 52 -10.95 12.78 30.51
CA SER A 52 -10.46 12.82 29.12
C SER A 52 -11.52 12.23 28.19
N PRO A 53 -11.84 12.89 27.05
CA PRO A 53 -12.57 12.24 25.97
C PRO A 53 -11.82 11.01 25.47
N ARG A 54 -12.51 10.17 24.70
CA ARG A 54 -11.86 9.06 24.01
C ARG A 54 -11.02 9.60 22.86
N LEU A 55 -9.71 9.51 23.00
CA LEU A 55 -8.74 9.91 21.98
C LEU A 55 -8.09 8.66 21.40
N GLU A 56 -8.20 8.46 20.10
CA GLU A 56 -7.59 7.30 19.43
C GLU A 56 -7.11 7.64 18.01
N THR A 57 -6.22 6.82 17.45
CA THR A 57 -5.83 6.94 16.04
C THR A 57 -6.87 6.25 15.15
N ILE A 58 -6.87 6.58 13.86
CA ILE A 58 -7.73 5.88 12.88
C ILE A 58 -7.53 4.36 12.92
N GLY A 59 -6.29 3.88 13.01
CA GLY A 59 -6.00 2.44 13.10
C GLY A 59 -6.62 1.78 14.34
N ASN A 60 -6.51 2.43 15.52
CA ASN A 60 -7.12 1.91 16.74
C ASN A 60 -8.65 1.98 16.70
N PHE A 61 -9.20 3.02 16.09
CA PHE A 61 -10.64 3.15 15.89
C PHE A 61 -11.17 1.98 15.05
N ILE A 62 -10.56 1.72 13.89
CA ILE A 62 -10.95 0.61 13.00
C ILE A 62 -10.80 -0.74 13.71
N ALA A 63 -9.68 -0.98 14.41
CA ALA A 63 -9.51 -2.20 15.20
C ALA A 63 -10.60 -2.37 16.27
N SER A 64 -11.08 -1.27 16.87
CA SER A 64 -12.17 -1.32 17.86
C SER A 64 -13.54 -1.66 17.27
N LEU A 65 -13.73 -1.44 15.96
CA LEU A 65 -14.97 -1.81 15.26
C LEU A 65 -15.01 -3.29 14.89
N VAL A 66 -13.85 -3.95 14.79
CA VAL A 66 -13.74 -5.35 14.37
C VAL A 66 -12.87 -6.14 15.36
N PRO A 67 -13.33 -6.34 16.61
CA PRO A 67 -12.53 -6.93 17.68
C PRO A 67 -12.15 -8.40 17.45
N SER A 68 -12.81 -9.09 16.52
CA SER A 68 -12.47 -10.45 16.11
C SER A 68 -11.27 -10.54 15.17
N VAL A 69 -10.81 -9.41 14.62
CA VAL A 69 -9.67 -9.39 13.69
C VAL A 69 -8.38 -9.19 14.47
N GLN A 70 -7.50 -10.19 14.38
CA GLN A 70 -6.15 -10.09 14.90
C GLN A 70 -5.24 -9.40 13.87
N LEU A 71 -4.67 -8.26 14.25
CA LEU A 71 -3.63 -7.61 13.47
C LEU A 71 -2.31 -8.36 13.65
N LEU A 72 -1.81 -8.94 12.56
CA LEU A 72 -0.50 -9.59 12.52
C LEU A 72 0.59 -8.52 12.34
N ASP A 73 1.72 -8.74 13.01
CA ASP A 73 2.92 -7.95 12.73
C ASP A 73 3.56 -8.37 11.40
N LYS A 74 4.52 -7.58 10.93
CA LYS A 74 5.20 -7.82 9.65
C LYS A 74 5.87 -9.20 9.59
N THR A 75 6.43 -9.67 10.71
CA THR A 75 7.13 -10.96 10.77
C THR A 75 6.14 -12.10 10.60
N ALA A 76 5.04 -12.07 11.34
CA ALA A 76 3.97 -13.05 11.22
C ALA A 76 3.34 -13.04 9.81
N LEU A 77 3.12 -11.85 9.24
CA LEU A 77 2.63 -11.72 7.85
C LEU A 77 3.58 -12.34 6.82
N LEU A 78 4.90 -12.26 7.02
CA LEU A 78 5.87 -12.89 6.11
C LEU A 78 5.80 -14.42 6.18
N PHE A 79 5.58 -14.99 7.36
CA PHE A 79 5.37 -16.43 7.51
C PHE A 79 4.07 -16.88 6.83
N GLU A 80 2.96 -16.18 7.08
CA GLU A 80 1.68 -16.47 6.42
C GLU A 80 1.78 -16.36 4.89
N LEU A 81 2.48 -15.33 4.39
CA LEU A 81 2.69 -15.15 2.96
C LEU A 81 3.57 -16.26 2.37
N TYR A 82 4.59 -16.71 3.09
CA TYR A 82 5.44 -17.82 2.64
C TYR A 82 4.67 -19.14 2.53
N GLU A 83 3.79 -19.42 3.48
CA GLU A 83 2.89 -20.58 3.42
C GLU A 83 1.96 -20.49 2.20
N ALA A 84 1.34 -19.33 1.96
CA ALA A 84 0.52 -19.10 0.78
C ALA A 84 1.31 -19.26 -0.52
N TYR A 85 2.54 -18.73 -0.57
CA TYR A 85 3.47 -18.90 -1.69
C TYR A 85 3.76 -20.38 -1.96
N HIS A 86 4.10 -21.16 -0.91
CA HIS A 86 4.38 -22.58 -1.04
C HIS A 86 3.17 -23.35 -1.58
N GLN A 87 1.97 -23.04 -1.08
CA GLN A 87 0.72 -23.64 -1.57
C GLN A 87 0.48 -23.34 -3.05
N VAL A 88 0.72 -22.12 -3.51
CA VAL A 88 0.59 -21.74 -4.93
C VAL A 88 1.61 -22.50 -5.78
N ARG A 89 2.89 -22.55 -5.37
CA ARG A 89 3.95 -23.29 -6.10
C ARG A 89 3.66 -24.78 -6.21
N THR A 90 3.13 -25.37 -5.13
CA THR A 90 2.72 -26.78 -5.09
C THR A 90 1.57 -27.04 -6.06
N LYS A 91 0.54 -26.17 -6.08
CA LYS A 91 -0.58 -26.28 -7.03
C LYS A 91 -0.13 -26.16 -8.48
N GLN A 92 0.91 -25.37 -8.75
CA GLN A 92 1.53 -25.24 -10.07
C GLN A 92 2.46 -26.42 -10.44
N LYS A 93 2.58 -27.44 -9.57
CA LYS A 93 3.48 -28.60 -9.75
C LYS A 93 4.94 -28.18 -9.94
N THR A 94 5.35 -27.10 -9.27
CA THR A 94 6.75 -26.68 -9.25
C THR A 94 7.57 -27.75 -8.52
N PRO A 95 8.68 -28.25 -9.09
CA PRO A 95 9.57 -29.17 -8.39
C PRO A 95 10.07 -28.57 -7.06
N GLN A 96 10.18 -29.38 -6.01
CA GLN A 96 10.51 -28.90 -4.66
C GLN A 96 11.86 -28.17 -4.62
N GLU A 97 12.82 -28.61 -5.44
CA GLU A 97 14.13 -27.99 -5.60
C GLU A 97 14.08 -26.56 -6.17
N ASN A 98 12.98 -26.20 -6.84
CA ASN A 98 12.74 -24.88 -7.42
C ASN A 98 11.85 -24.01 -6.53
N ILE A 99 11.43 -24.52 -5.36
CA ILE A 99 10.72 -23.73 -4.37
C ILE A 99 11.75 -23.06 -3.46
N GLU A 100 11.75 -21.73 -3.48
CA GLU A 100 12.64 -20.90 -2.65
C GLU A 100 12.50 -21.23 -1.16
N THR A 101 13.62 -21.25 -0.45
CA THR A 101 13.64 -21.30 1.01
C THR A 101 13.08 -20.02 1.62
N PHE A 102 12.63 -20.07 2.87
CA PHE A 102 12.12 -18.88 3.57
C PHE A 102 13.14 -17.73 3.57
N ASP A 103 14.41 -18.00 3.84
CA ASP A 103 15.47 -16.99 3.88
C ASP A 103 15.64 -16.27 2.52
N SER A 104 15.53 -17.01 1.42
CA SER A 104 15.59 -16.44 0.06
C SER A 104 14.33 -15.64 -0.26
N PHE A 105 13.18 -16.13 0.21
CA PHE A 105 11.87 -15.52 0.02
C PHE A 105 11.73 -14.18 0.76
N LEU A 106 12.38 -13.98 1.92
CA LEU A 106 12.22 -12.79 2.76
C LEU A 106 12.35 -11.46 1.99
N TYR A 107 13.26 -11.39 1.01
CA TYR A 107 13.43 -10.21 0.18
C TYR A 107 12.18 -9.92 -0.67
N TRP A 108 11.72 -10.90 -1.45
CA TRP A 108 10.56 -10.78 -2.33
C TRP A 108 9.25 -10.72 -1.57
N GLY A 109 9.11 -11.50 -0.49
CA GLY A 109 7.95 -11.46 0.40
C GLY A 109 7.74 -10.08 1.00
N GLY A 110 8.83 -9.39 1.37
CA GLY A 110 8.76 -8.00 1.83
C GLY A 110 8.24 -7.03 0.76
N LEU A 111 8.61 -7.24 -0.51
CA LEU A 111 8.12 -6.44 -1.63
C LEU A 111 6.64 -6.75 -1.93
N ILE A 112 6.27 -8.03 -1.99
CA ILE A 112 4.89 -8.48 -2.23
C ILE A 112 3.94 -7.92 -1.16
N LEU A 113 4.31 -7.96 0.12
CA LEU A 113 3.49 -7.37 1.19
C LEU A 113 3.29 -5.85 1.00
N LYS A 114 4.30 -5.13 0.50
CA LYS A 114 4.19 -3.70 0.23
C LYS A 114 3.27 -3.40 -0.96
N ASP A 115 3.31 -4.26 -1.97
CA ASP A 115 2.42 -4.16 -3.13
C ASP A 115 0.97 -4.46 -2.72
N PHE A 116 0.74 -5.46 -1.87
CA PHE A 116 -0.58 -5.74 -1.28
C PHE A 116 -1.09 -4.57 -0.44
N ASP A 117 -0.27 -4.03 0.48
CA ASP A 117 -0.63 -2.83 1.25
C ASP A 117 -1.01 -1.65 0.36
N SER A 118 -0.30 -1.48 -0.77
CA SER A 118 -0.61 -0.43 -1.74
C SER A 118 -1.93 -0.69 -2.47
N CYS A 119 -2.19 -1.94 -2.90
CA CYS A 119 -3.45 -2.33 -3.52
C CYS A 119 -4.63 -2.09 -2.57
N ASP A 120 -4.50 -2.53 -1.32
CA ASP A 120 -5.55 -2.39 -0.30
C ASP A 120 -5.80 -0.92 0.05
N ARG A 121 -4.73 -0.14 0.24
CA ARG A 121 -4.82 1.29 0.57
C ARG A 121 -5.55 2.11 -0.49
N TYR A 122 -5.39 1.73 -1.76
CA TYR A 122 -6.03 2.41 -2.89
C TYR A 122 -7.30 1.69 -3.40
N LEU A 123 -7.75 0.64 -2.70
CA LEU A 123 -8.92 -0.16 -3.07
C LEU A 123 -8.85 -0.66 -4.54
N VAL A 124 -7.65 -1.06 -4.96
CA VAL A 124 -7.38 -1.48 -6.33
C VAL A 124 -8.09 -2.81 -6.60
N ASN A 125 -8.74 -2.92 -7.76
CA ASN A 125 -9.23 -4.21 -8.24
C ASN A 125 -8.03 -5.07 -8.70
N THR A 126 -7.57 -5.96 -7.83
CA THR A 126 -6.40 -6.81 -8.07
C THR A 126 -6.59 -7.76 -9.26
N THR A 127 -7.83 -8.21 -9.53
CA THR A 127 -8.12 -9.06 -10.69
C THR A 127 -7.82 -8.32 -11.99
N HIS A 128 -8.30 -7.08 -12.12
CA HIS A 128 -7.99 -6.24 -13.28
C HIS A 128 -6.51 -5.87 -13.36
N LEU A 129 -5.89 -5.52 -12.23
CA LEU A 129 -4.47 -5.16 -12.19
C LEU A 129 -3.59 -6.29 -12.73
N TYR A 130 -3.77 -7.50 -12.20
CA TYR A 130 -2.93 -8.64 -12.59
C TYR A 130 -3.30 -9.20 -13.97
N SER A 131 -4.57 -9.13 -14.39
CA SER A 131 -4.95 -9.46 -15.78
C SER A 131 -4.26 -8.54 -16.76
N ASN A 132 -4.36 -7.21 -16.57
CA ASN A 132 -3.72 -6.24 -17.44
C ASN A 132 -2.20 -6.40 -17.45
N LEU A 133 -1.58 -6.69 -16.30
CA LEU A 133 -0.14 -6.93 -16.22
C LEU A 133 0.26 -8.20 -16.97
N SER A 134 -0.56 -9.26 -16.90
CA SER A 134 -0.37 -10.50 -17.66
C SER A 134 -0.49 -10.24 -19.16
N ASP A 135 -1.55 -9.55 -19.58
CA ASP A 135 -1.82 -9.20 -20.98
C ASP A 135 -0.67 -8.35 -21.56
N LEU A 136 -0.20 -7.35 -20.80
CA LEU A 136 0.97 -6.55 -21.20
C LEU A 136 2.23 -7.38 -21.32
N LYS A 137 2.43 -8.36 -20.44
CA LYS A 137 3.58 -9.26 -20.50
C LYS A 137 3.49 -10.19 -21.72
N GLU A 138 2.34 -10.80 -21.97
CA GLU A 138 2.11 -11.64 -23.14
C GLU A 138 2.30 -10.86 -24.44
N LEU A 139 1.80 -9.62 -24.52
CA LEU A 139 2.08 -8.73 -25.63
C LEU A 139 3.59 -8.50 -25.78
N SER A 140 4.32 -8.36 -24.68
CA SER A 140 5.76 -8.11 -24.72
C SER A 140 6.63 -9.34 -25.05
N ASP A 141 6.10 -10.57 -24.97
CA ASP A 141 6.95 -11.77 -24.95
C ASP A 141 7.34 -12.29 -26.35
N ASP A 142 6.68 -11.91 -27.44
CA ASP A 142 7.20 -12.17 -28.80
C ASP A 142 6.50 -11.33 -29.88
N PHE A 143 7.26 -10.55 -30.65
CA PHE A 143 6.79 -9.83 -31.84
C PHE A 143 7.57 -10.21 -33.11
N SER A 144 8.31 -11.32 -33.07
CA SER A 144 9.14 -11.79 -34.19
C SER A 144 8.32 -12.21 -35.41
N TYR A 145 7.04 -12.52 -35.22
CA TYR A 145 6.10 -12.92 -36.28
C TYR A 145 5.45 -11.73 -37.03
N LEU A 146 5.59 -10.50 -36.53
CA LEU A 146 5.00 -9.31 -37.16
C LEU A 146 5.89 -8.79 -38.31
N SER A 147 5.26 -8.34 -39.40
CA SER A 147 5.96 -7.58 -40.45
C SER A 147 6.38 -6.20 -39.93
N GLU A 148 7.33 -5.56 -40.62
CA GLU A 148 7.80 -4.21 -40.27
C GLU A 148 6.66 -3.19 -40.30
N GLU A 149 5.73 -3.28 -41.26
CA GLU A 149 4.59 -2.38 -41.34
C GLU A 149 3.59 -2.57 -40.18
N ALA A 150 3.37 -3.82 -39.75
CA ALA A 150 2.49 -4.12 -38.62
C ALA A 150 3.09 -3.63 -37.30
N ARG A 151 4.43 -3.68 -37.19
CA ARG A 151 5.18 -3.17 -36.04
C ARG A 151 5.09 -1.65 -35.95
N ASP A 152 5.30 -0.95 -37.05
CA ASP A 152 5.22 0.52 -37.12
C ASP A 152 3.80 1.02 -36.81
N LEU A 153 2.77 0.30 -37.28
CA LEU A 153 1.39 0.61 -36.95
C LEU A 153 1.11 0.46 -35.44
N LEU A 154 1.58 -0.63 -34.82
CA LEU A 154 1.40 -0.85 -33.38
C LEU A 154 2.13 0.20 -32.53
N LEU A 155 3.36 0.57 -32.90
CA LEU A 155 4.11 1.64 -32.25
C LEU A 155 3.42 3.00 -32.39
N SER A 156 2.81 3.28 -33.55
CA SER A 156 2.06 4.52 -33.77
C SER A 156 0.78 4.62 -32.92
N PHE A 157 0.18 3.47 -32.59
CA PHE A 157 -1.10 3.40 -31.88
C PHE A 157 -0.94 3.28 -30.35
N TRP A 158 0.02 2.48 -29.89
CA TRP A 158 0.25 2.19 -28.47
C TRP A 158 1.47 2.91 -27.85
N GLY A 159 2.29 3.60 -28.66
CA GLY A 159 3.49 4.28 -28.20
C GLY A 159 4.66 3.31 -27.92
N ASN A 160 5.49 3.62 -26.92
CA ASN A 160 6.68 2.83 -26.58
C ASN A 160 6.31 1.56 -25.79
N LEU A 161 6.19 0.43 -26.50
CA LEU A 161 6.21 -0.89 -25.89
C LEU A 161 7.67 -1.39 -25.80
N PRO A 162 8.22 -1.66 -24.60
CA PRO A 162 9.62 -2.03 -24.41
C PRO A 162 10.11 -3.18 -25.30
N ALA A 163 9.25 -4.17 -25.57
CA ALA A 163 9.55 -5.33 -26.41
C ALA A 163 9.59 -5.05 -27.92
N LEU A 164 8.89 -4.00 -28.39
CA LEU A 164 8.98 -3.56 -29.79
C LEU A 164 10.24 -2.72 -30.02
N THR A 165 10.65 -1.94 -29.01
CA THR A 165 11.84 -1.07 -29.07
C THR A 165 13.18 -1.79 -28.89
N SER A 166 13.22 -2.93 -28.22
CA SER A 166 14.48 -3.67 -28.02
C SER A 166 15.00 -4.29 -29.33
N GLN A 167 14.12 -4.84 -30.16
CA GLN A 167 14.51 -5.47 -31.44
C GLN A 167 14.85 -4.48 -32.56
N SER A 168 14.31 -3.26 -32.54
CA SER A 168 14.67 -2.22 -33.52
C SER A 168 16.12 -1.76 -33.32
N THR A 169 16.56 -1.61 -32.07
CA THR A 169 17.90 -1.13 -31.73
C THR A 169 19.00 -2.13 -32.11
N GLU A 170 18.74 -3.44 -31.99
CA GLU A 170 19.69 -4.50 -32.38
C GLU A 170 19.90 -4.62 -33.90
N ARG A 171 18.88 -4.28 -34.71
CA ARG A 171 19.00 -4.27 -36.18
C ARG A 171 19.81 -3.08 -36.69
N GLU A 172 19.67 -1.92 -36.05
CA GLU A 172 20.47 -0.73 -36.39
C GLU A 172 21.96 -0.94 -36.07
N GLU A 173 22.31 -1.58 -34.94
CA GLU A 173 23.71 -1.83 -34.57
C GLU A 173 24.43 -2.84 -35.48
N GLN A 174 23.72 -3.81 -36.07
CA GLN A 174 24.31 -4.78 -37.00
C GLN A 174 24.60 -4.17 -38.38
N GLN A 175 23.85 -3.15 -38.79
CA GLN A 175 24.03 -2.48 -40.08
C GLN A 175 25.26 -1.57 -40.13
N TYR A 176 25.85 -1.20 -38.99
CA TYR A 176 27.08 -0.41 -38.87
C TYR A 176 28.37 -1.24 -38.71
N LYS A 177 28.30 -2.57 -38.70
CA LYS A 177 29.46 -3.47 -38.53
C LYS A 177 29.94 -4.19 -39.81
N ALA A 178 29.57 -3.71 -40.99
CA ALA A 178 30.09 -4.19 -42.28
C ALA A 178 31.30 -3.37 -42.77
#